data_AF-A0A0Q7D6L6-F1
#
_entry.id   AF-A0A0Q7D6L6-F1
#
_cell.length_a   1.000
_cell.length_b   1.000
_cell.length_c   1.000
_cell.angle_alpha   90.00
_cell.angle_beta   90.00
_cell.angle_gamma   90.00
#
_symmetry.space_group_name_H-M   'P 1'
#
loop_
_entity.id
_entity.type
_entity.pdbx_description
1 polymer ?
#
loop_
_entity_poly.entity_id
_entity_poly.type
_entity_poly.pdbx_seq_one_letter_code
_entity_poly.pdbx_strand_id
1 'polypeptide(L)' 'MTIRQLQCLAWVQAGKSSHDIAGIIGISHRTVEGHLAKICLHLGVRTRFQAVLRALELGLIGKIDP' A
#
# COMPACT_ATOMS: atom_id res chain seq x y z
N MET A 1 10.06 5.25 4.18
CA MET A 1 8.65 4.81 4.13
C MET A 1 7.94 5.21 5.43
N THR A 2 6.66 5.60 5.41
CA THR A 2 5.91 6.07 6.60
C THR A 2 4.84 5.08 7.04
N ILE A 3 4.33 5.23 8.27
CA ILE A 3 3.22 4.43 8.80
C ILE A 3 1.99 4.50 7.88
N ARG A 4 1.63 5.70 7.39
CA ARG A 4 0.49 5.87 6.46
C ARG A 4 0.68 5.14 5.14
N GLN A 5 1.91 5.09 4.63
CA GLN A 5 2.24 4.33 3.42
C GLN A 5 2.07 2.82 3.65
N LEU A 6 2.59 2.29 4.75
CA LEU A 6 2.46 0.88 5.10
C LEU A 6 0.99 0.48 5.34
N GLN A 7 0.21 1.34 5.99
CA GLN A 7 -1.25 1.14 6.15
C GLN A 7 -1.96 1.05 4.80
N CYS A 8 -1.70 1.98 3.87
CA CYS A 8 -2.27 1.91 2.52
C CYS A 8 -1.90 0.59 1.83
N LEU A 9 -0.63 0.17 1.96
CA LEU A 9 -0.11 -1.03 1.32
C LEU A 9 -0.72 -2.33 1.88
N ALA A 10 -0.93 -2.40 3.20
CA ALA A 10 -1.60 -3.52 3.84
C ALA A 10 -3.05 -3.68 3.35
N TRP A 11 -3.77 -2.59 3.13
CA TRP A 11 -5.12 -2.66 2.55
C TRP A 11 -5.11 -3.03 1.05
N VAL A 12 -4.06 -2.65 0.30
CA VAL A 12 -3.87 -3.16 -1.08
C VAL A 12 -3.69 -4.67 -1.07
N GLN A 13 -2.88 -5.19 -0.15
CA GLN A 13 -2.69 -6.63 0.03
C GLN A 13 -4.02 -7.34 0.33
N ALA A 14 -4.90 -6.72 1.12
CA ALA A 14 -6.25 -7.20 1.40
C ALA A 14 -7.27 -6.97 0.26
N GLY A 15 -6.81 -6.56 -0.93
CA GLY A 15 -7.65 -6.40 -2.13
C GLY A 15 -8.52 -5.14 -2.16
N LYS A 16 -8.27 -4.15 -1.29
CA LYS A 16 -9.07 -2.93 -1.22
C LYS A 16 -8.70 -1.93 -2.32
N SER A 17 -9.72 -1.28 -2.89
CA SER A 17 -9.53 -0.18 -3.85
C SER A 17 -9.07 1.08 -3.13
N SER A 18 -8.53 2.07 -3.86
CA SER A 18 -8.11 3.33 -3.24
C SER A 18 -9.25 4.14 -2.64
N HIS A 19 -10.49 3.95 -3.13
CA HIS A 19 -11.68 4.54 -2.56
C HIS A 19 -12.04 3.87 -1.21
N ASP A 20 -11.99 2.54 -1.15
CA ASP A 20 -12.21 1.81 0.11
C ASP A 20 -11.16 2.20 1.15
N ILE A 21 -9.88 2.22 0.74
CA ILE A 21 -8.77 2.60 1.61
C ILE A 21 -8.95 4.01 2.15
N ALA A 22 -9.31 4.96 1.28
CA ALA A 22 -9.62 6.34 1.65
C ALA A 22 -10.70 6.41 2.74
N GLY A 23 -11.79 5.66 2.57
CA GLY A 23 -12.85 5.53 3.58
C GLY A 23 -12.35 4.92 4.89
N ILE A 24 -11.53 3.87 4.82
CA ILE A 24 -11.02 3.17 6.00
C ILE A 24 -10.06 4.03 6.82
N ILE A 25 -9.15 4.77 6.18
CA ILE A 25 -8.09 5.51 6.89
C ILE A 25 -8.37 7.01 7.07
N GLY A 26 -9.49 7.51 6.52
CA GLY A 26 -9.97 8.88 6.69
C GLY A 26 -9.21 9.94 5.89
N ILE A 27 -8.82 9.64 4.65
CA ILE A 27 -8.16 10.58 3.73
C ILE A 27 -8.77 10.50 2.33
N SER A 28 -8.40 11.41 1.41
CA SER A 28 -8.90 11.32 0.02
C SER A 28 -8.26 10.16 -0.75
N HIS A 29 -8.99 9.57 -1.72
CA HIS A 29 -8.42 8.53 -2.60
C HIS A 29 -7.18 9.04 -3.35
N ARG A 30 -7.14 10.33 -3.71
CA ARG A 30 -5.99 10.97 -4.35
C ARG A 30 -4.75 10.95 -3.45
N THR A 31 -4.95 11.15 -2.15
CA THR A 31 -3.88 11.04 -1.15
C THR A 31 -3.38 9.60 -1.03
N VAL A 32 -4.29 8.61 -1.08
CA VAL A 32 -3.93 7.18 -1.13
C VAL A 32 -3.05 6.87 -2.36
N GLU A 33 -3.47 7.29 -3.55
CA GLU A 33 -2.68 7.13 -4.78
C GLU A 33 -1.30 7.77 -4.67
N GLY A 34 -1.21 8.97 -4.08
CA GLY A 34 0.06 9.63 -3.80
C GLY A 34 0.95 8.85 -2.84
N HIS A 35 0.38 8.20 -1.82
CA HIS A 35 1.14 7.31 -0.93
C HIS A 35 1.67 6.09 -1.69
N LEU A 36 0.81 5.42 -2.47
CA LEU A 36 1.18 4.24 -3.25
C LEU A 36 2.24 4.55 -4.31
N ALA A 37 2.14 5.68 -5.01
CA ALA A 37 3.14 6.12 -5.98
C ALA A 37 4.52 6.32 -5.33
N LYS A 38 4.58 6.93 -4.14
CA LYS A 38 5.82 7.09 -3.38
C LYS A 38 6.39 5.75 -2.90
N ILE A 39 5.54 4.78 -2.55
CA ILE A 39 5.99 3.42 -2.19
C ILE A 39 6.59 2.73 -3.42
N CYS A 40 5.90 2.77 -4.56
CA CYS A 40 6.40 2.19 -5.82
C CYS A 40 7.77 2.77 -6.19
N LEU A 41 7.92 4.09 -6.11
CA LEU A 41 9.20 4.77 -6.33
C LEU A 41 10.28 4.30 -5.35
N HIS A 42 9.95 4.24 -4.06
CA HIS A 42 10.90 3.83 -3.02
C HIS A 42 11.34 2.37 -3.16
N LEU A 43 10.45 1.48 -3.59
CA LEU A 43 10.71 0.06 -3.77
C LEU A 43 11.26 -0.28 -5.17
N GLY A 44 11.35 0.68 -6.09
CA GLY A 44 11.85 0.47 -7.45
C GLY A 44 10.89 -0.36 -8.33
N VAL A 45 9.59 -0.30 -8.08
CA VAL A 45 8.56 -1.08 -8.79
C VAL A 45 7.57 -0.16 -9.50
N ARG A 46 6.79 -0.73 -10.44
CA ARG A 46 5.88 0.06 -11.30
C ARG A 46 4.42 -0.01 -10.88
N THR A 47 4.02 -1.03 -10.14
CA THR A 47 2.61 -1.26 -9.78
C THR A 47 2.45 -1.45 -8.28
N ARG A 48 1.26 -1.11 -7.77
CA ARG A 48 0.89 -1.34 -6.37
C ARG A 48 0.93 -2.82 -5.98
N PHE A 49 0.66 -3.73 -6.92
CA PHE A 49 0.76 -5.16 -6.67
C PHE A 49 2.22 -5.60 -6.52
N GLN A 50 3.10 -5.15 -7.42
CA GLN A 50 4.55 -5.37 -7.25
C GLN A 50 5.06 -4.76 -5.93
N ALA A 51 4.54 -3.61 -5.51
CA ALA A 51 4.89 -3.00 -4.24
C ALA A 51 4.49 -3.88 -3.04
N VAL A 52 3.32 -4.52 -3.08
CA VAL A 52 2.92 -5.50 -2.06
C VAL A 52 3.89 -6.68 -2.02
N LEU A 53 4.18 -7.31 -3.17
CA LEU A 53 5.11 -8.44 -3.24
C LEU A 53 6.49 -8.07 -2.69
N ARG A 54 7.03 -6.92 -3.13
CA ARG A 54 8.34 -6.45 -2.68
C ARG A 54 8.36 -6.10 -1.20
N ALA A 55 7.28 -5.53 -0.66
CA ALA A 55 7.18 -5.24 0.76
C ALA A 55 7.08 -6.51 1.62
N LEU A 56 6.45 -7.57 1.12
CA LEU A 56 6.41 -8.88 1.78
C LEU A 56 7.80 -9.53 1.82
N GLU A 57 8.53 -9.52 0.70
CA GLU A 57 9.92 -10.02 0.65
C GLU A 57 10.85 -9.33 1.65
N LEU A 58 10.64 -8.02 1.84
CA LEU A 58 11.43 -7.18 2.75
C LEU A 58 10.91 -7.20 4.20
N GLY A 59 9.82 -7.91 4.50
CA GLY A 59 9.21 -7.96 5.84
C GLY A 59 8.60 -6.64 6.32
N LEU A 60 8.25 -5.74 5.41
CA LEU A 60 7.70 -4.41 5.71
C LEU A 60 6.20 -4.45 6.04
N ILE A 61 5.50 -5.47 5.56
CA ILE A 61 4.11 -5.80 5.87
C ILE A 61 4.03 -7.31 6.13
N GLY A 62 3.10 -7.72 6.99
CA GLY A 62 2.88 -9.13 7.32
C GLY A 62 2.22 -9.90 6.18
N LYS A 63 2.39 -11.22 6.15
CA LYS A 63 1.52 -12.08 5.33
C LYS A 63 0.10 -11.96 5.89
N ILE A 64 -0.90 -11.91 5.00
CA ILE A 64 -2.27 -12.19 5.40
C ILE A 64 -2.31 -13.70 5.56
N ASP A 65 -2.35 -14.18 6.81
CA ASP A 65 -2.65 -15.58 7.06
C ASP A 65 -4.09 -15.84 6.58
N PRO A 66 -4.32 -16.96 5.87
CA PRO A 66 -5.63 -17.32 5.31
C PRO A 66 -6.72 -17.51 6.38
#